data_AF-A0A520R7W9-F1
#
_entry.id   AF-A0A520R7W9-F1
#
_cell.length_a   1.000
_cell.length_b   1.000
_cell.length_c   1.000
_cell.angle_alpha   90.00
_cell.angle_beta   90.00
_cell.angle_gamma   90.00
#
_symmetry.space_group_name_H-M   'P 1'
#
loop_
_entity.id
_entity.type
_entity.pdbx_description
1 polymer ?
#
loop_
_entity_poly.entity_id
_entity_poly.type
_entity_poly.pdbx_seq_one_letter_code
_entity_poly.pdbx_strand_id
1 'polypeptide(L)'
;MVYRLPPISLGVVTAREGVNCRVRIGSAEAILELDPSVDPVLIDEAIADERRVVVDPSSNTVCGLLQTTRAVTIDRSGVVSSTVRRFEITAEESALLRTATSFLKLDDERAEIYAREAVVRARGAVRALARLIKLN
;
A
#
# COMPACT_ATOMS: atom_id res chain seq x y z
N MET A 1 19.69 8.07 -37.35
CA MET A 1 18.21 7.93 -37.25
C MET A 1 17.81 8.37 -35.84
N VAL A 2 17.11 9.49 -35.70
CA VAL A 2 16.67 9.98 -34.39
C VAL A 2 15.38 9.26 -34.04
N TYR A 3 15.41 8.31 -33.11
CA TYR A 3 14.21 7.68 -32.60
C TYR A 3 13.42 8.72 -31.77
N ARG A 4 12.28 9.17 -32.28
CA ARG A 4 11.30 9.91 -31.46
C ARG A 4 10.44 8.88 -30.75
N LEU A 5 10.59 8.80 -29.43
CA LEU A 5 9.70 8.00 -28.60
C LEU A 5 8.30 8.67 -28.57
N PRO A 6 7.22 7.88 -28.53
CA PRO A 6 5.86 8.41 -28.39
C PRO A 6 5.72 9.20 -27.07
N PRO A 7 4.89 10.25 -27.04
CA PRO A 7 4.70 11.07 -25.84
C PRO A 7 3.99 10.25 -24.76
N ILE A 8 4.53 10.25 -23.54
CA ILE A 8 3.84 9.70 -22.36
C ILE A 8 3.21 10.87 -21.60
N SER A 9 2.00 10.67 -21.09
CA SER A 9 1.29 11.65 -20.26
C SER A 9 1.16 11.16 -18.82
N LEU A 10 0.98 12.11 -17.90
CA LEU A 10 0.63 11.81 -16.51
C LEU A 10 -0.81 12.22 -16.25
N GLY A 11 -1.56 11.33 -15.60
CA GLY A 11 -2.95 11.57 -15.20
C GLY A 11 -3.19 11.20 -13.74
N VAL A 12 -4.41 11.43 -13.27
CA VAL A 12 -4.90 10.95 -11.97
C VAL A 12 -6.17 10.14 -12.24
N VAL A 13 -6.21 8.90 -11.78
CA VAL A 13 -7.42 8.07 -11.91
C VAL A 13 -8.42 8.52 -10.87
N THR A 14 -9.65 8.83 -11.30
CA THR A 14 -10.74 9.29 -10.42
C THR A 14 -11.79 8.22 -10.17
N ALA A 15 -11.91 7.23 -11.06
CA ALA A 15 -12.79 6.09 -10.90
C ALA A 15 -12.32 4.91 -11.78
N ARG A 16 -12.71 3.69 -11.41
CA ARG A 16 -12.51 2.47 -12.21
C ARG A 16 -13.80 1.66 -12.30
N GLU A 17 -14.13 1.20 -13.50
CA GLU A 17 -15.27 0.34 -13.81
C GLU A 17 -14.76 -0.85 -14.64
N GLY A 18 -14.43 -1.94 -13.96
CA GLY A 18 -13.78 -3.10 -14.60
C GLY A 18 -12.39 -2.73 -15.13
N VAL A 19 -12.17 -2.88 -16.43
CA VAL A 19 -10.92 -2.51 -17.11
C VAL A 19 -10.86 -1.03 -17.49
N ASN A 20 -12.00 -0.32 -17.43
CA ASN A 20 -12.05 1.08 -17.81
C ASN A 20 -11.75 1.98 -16.61
N CYS A 21 -10.87 2.95 -16.81
CA CYS A 21 -10.45 3.93 -15.83
C CYS A 21 -10.86 5.33 -16.30
N ARG A 22 -11.54 6.10 -15.44
CA ARG A 22 -11.71 7.54 -15.66
C ARG A 22 -10.45 8.24 -15.18
N VAL A 23 -9.78 8.93 -16.09
CA VAL A 23 -8.48 9.56 -15.83
C VAL A 23 -8.55 11.04 -16.17
N ARG A 24 -8.13 11.85 -15.21
CA ARG A 24 -7.96 13.29 -15.38
C ARG A 24 -6.54 13.60 -15.81
N ILE A 25 -6.36 14.17 -17.00
CA ILE A 25 -5.08 14.58 -17.58
C ILE A 25 -5.12 16.10 -17.75
N GLY A 26 -4.38 16.83 -16.89
CA GLY A 26 -4.50 18.28 -16.81
C GLY A 26 -5.92 18.70 -16.39
N SER A 27 -6.61 19.44 -17.26
CA SER A 27 -8.00 19.87 -17.06
C SER A 27 -9.04 19.01 -17.79
N ALA A 28 -8.60 17.99 -18.54
CA ALA A 28 -9.49 17.11 -19.29
C ALA A 28 -9.69 15.78 -18.55
N GLU A 29 -10.87 15.17 -18.74
CA GLU A 29 -11.13 13.79 -18.32
C GLU A 29 -11.29 12.90 -19.56
N ALA A 30 -10.77 11.69 -19.46
CA ALA A 30 -10.90 10.66 -20.48
C ALA A 30 -11.23 9.31 -19.82
N ILE A 31 -11.90 8.44 -20.57
CA ILE A 31 -12.05 7.03 -20.19
C ILE A 31 -10.98 6.26 -20.97
N LEU A 32 -10.11 5.59 -20.23
CA LEU A 32 -8.95 4.86 -20.74
C LEU A 32 -9.04 3.40 -20.30
N GLU A 33 -8.50 2.49 -21.10
CA GLU A 33 -8.42 1.09 -20.70
C GLU A 33 -7.17 0.85 -19.85
N LEU A 34 -7.27 -0.03 -18.84
CA LEU A 34 -6.12 -0.48 -18.06
C LEU A 34 -5.33 -1.49 -18.88
N ASP A 35 -4.03 -1.27 -19.03
CA ASP A 35 -3.17 -2.24 -19.71
C ASP A 35 -3.22 -3.60 -18.96
N PRO A 36 -3.39 -4.74 -19.66
CA PRO A 36 -3.53 -6.06 -19.03
C PRO A 36 -2.35 -6.50 -18.16
N SER A 37 -1.17 -5.87 -18.33
CA SER A 37 0.02 -6.13 -17.50
C SER A 37 0.01 -5.38 -16.17
N VAL A 38 -0.91 -4.43 -15.98
CA VAL A 38 -1.04 -3.64 -14.75
C VAL A 38 -2.00 -4.33 -13.80
N ASP A 39 -1.54 -4.56 -12.57
CA ASP A 39 -2.38 -5.06 -11.50
C ASP A 39 -3.50 -4.05 -11.17
N PRO A 40 -4.80 -4.42 -11.30
CA PRO A 40 -5.91 -3.53 -10.98
C PRO A 40 -5.90 -3.01 -9.54
N VAL A 41 -5.34 -3.75 -8.59
CA VAL A 41 -5.24 -3.34 -7.18
C VAL A 41 -4.41 -2.07 -7.04
N LEU A 42 -3.35 -1.91 -7.84
CA LEU A 42 -2.52 -0.70 -7.83
C LEU A 42 -3.29 0.54 -8.29
N ILE A 43 -4.31 0.37 -9.13
CA ILE A 43 -5.18 1.47 -9.57
C ILE A 43 -6.19 1.84 -8.50
N ASP A 44 -6.74 0.86 -7.79
CA ASP A 44 -7.64 1.13 -6.67
C ASP A 44 -6.90 1.89 -5.55
N GLU A 45 -5.65 1.52 -5.26
CA GLU A 45 -4.77 2.30 -4.38
C GLU A 45 -4.49 3.71 -4.92
N ALA A 46 -4.30 3.84 -6.24
CA ALA A 46 -4.03 5.14 -6.87
C ALA A 46 -5.21 6.10 -6.72
N ILE A 47 -6.44 5.58 -6.83
CA ILE A 47 -7.66 6.36 -6.64
C ILE A 47 -7.76 6.83 -5.18
N ALA A 48 -7.52 5.93 -4.21
CA ALA A 48 -7.63 6.25 -2.79
C ALA A 48 -6.64 7.33 -2.34
N ASP A 49 -5.43 7.32 -2.90
CA ASP A 49 -4.34 8.22 -2.52
C ASP A 49 -4.13 9.39 -3.52
N GLU A 50 -5.03 9.57 -4.49
CA GLU A 50 -4.92 10.55 -5.59
C GLU A 50 -3.54 10.51 -6.30
N ARG A 51 -2.97 9.32 -6.46
CA ARG A 51 -1.65 9.13 -7.05
C ARG A 51 -1.72 9.31 -8.57
N ARG A 52 -0.59 9.71 -9.15
CA ARG A 52 -0.47 9.89 -10.60
C ARG A 52 -0.25 8.56 -11.30
N VAL A 53 -0.89 8.38 -12.44
CA VAL A 53 -0.68 7.25 -13.36
C VAL A 53 0.02 7.69 -14.62
N VAL A 54 0.67 6.72 -15.26
CA VAL A 54 1.29 6.86 -16.58
C VAL A 54 0.25 6.49 -17.63
N VAL A 55 0.05 7.39 -18.59
CA VAL A 55 -0.88 7.21 -19.70
C VAL A 55 -0.10 7.17 -21.00
N ASP A 56 -0.34 6.14 -21.80
CA ASP A 56 0.08 6.11 -23.19
C ASP A 56 -1.06 6.64 -24.07
N PRO A 57 -0.95 7.88 -24.59
CA PRO A 57 -1.96 8.48 -25.46
C PRO A 57 -2.03 7.80 -26.84
N SER A 58 -1.01 7.03 -27.24
CA SER A 58 -1.01 6.34 -28.53
C SER A 58 -1.89 5.10 -28.53
N SER A 59 -1.97 4.39 -27.40
CA SER A 59 -2.85 3.25 -27.19
C SER A 59 -4.11 3.61 -26.38
N ASN A 60 -4.19 4.83 -25.85
CA ASN A 60 -5.28 5.30 -24.98
C ASN A 60 -5.43 4.42 -23.72
N THR A 61 -4.30 4.03 -23.13
CA THR A 61 -4.23 3.10 -22.00
C THR A 61 -3.55 3.69 -20.77
N VAL A 62 -3.92 3.17 -19.60
CA VAL A 62 -3.19 3.35 -18.36
C VAL A 62 -2.12 2.26 -18.25
N CYS A 63 -0.86 2.65 -18.35
CA CYS A 63 0.27 1.72 -18.39
C CYS A 63 0.88 1.43 -17.01
N GLY A 64 0.40 2.11 -15.96
CA GLY A 64 0.84 1.86 -14.59
C GLY A 64 0.82 3.10 -13.71
N LEU A 65 1.37 2.95 -12.50
CA LEU A 65 1.43 3.99 -11.48
C LEU A 65 2.76 4.73 -11.51
N LEU A 66 2.75 6.05 -11.34
CA LEU A 66 3.96 6.81 -11.03
C LEU A 66 4.26 6.71 -9.53
N GLN A 67 5.19 5.83 -9.18
CA GLN A 67 5.63 5.66 -7.81
C GLN A 67 6.86 6.53 -7.50
N THR A 68 6.71 7.52 -6.61
CA THR A 68 7.81 8.42 -6.21
C THR A 68 8.51 7.99 -4.92
N THR A 69 7.96 7.00 -4.20
CA THR A 69 8.52 6.47 -2.94
C THR A 69 8.32 4.96 -2.87
N ARG A 70 9.32 4.22 -2.36
CA ARG A 70 9.22 2.77 -2.17
C ARG A 70 8.18 2.43 -1.10
N ALA A 71 7.25 1.52 -1.41
CA ALA A 71 6.24 1.04 -0.45
C ALA A 71 6.88 0.15 0.63
N VAL A 72 7.78 -0.73 0.21
CA VAL A 72 8.53 -1.66 1.07
C VAL A 72 9.91 -1.87 0.45
N THR A 73 10.97 -1.83 1.24
CA THR A 73 12.30 -2.26 0.82
C THR A 73 12.61 -3.58 1.49
N ILE A 74 12.83 -4.63 0.70
CA ILE A 74 13.38 -5.90 1.17
C ILE A 74 14.83 -5.93 0.71
N ASP A 75 15.77 -5.95 1.63
CA ASP A 75 17.18 -6.09 1.27
C ASP A 75 17.58 -7.56 1.06
N ARG A 76 18.83 -7.80 0.63
CA ARG A 76 19.34 -9.16 0.39
C ARG A 76 19.47 -10.01 1.66
N SER A 77 19.36 -9.41 2.84
CA SER A 77 19.31 -10.11 4.13
C SER A 77 17.87 -10.39 4.58
N GLY A 78 16.88 -10.02 3.77
CA GLY A 78 15.46 -10.20 4.06
C GLY A 78 14.88 -9.15 5.00
N VAL A 79 15.59 -8.06 5.27
CA VAL A 79 15.08 -6.98 6.12
C VAL A 79 14.02 -6.21 5.37
N VAL A 80 12.82 -6.17 5.93
CA VAL A 80 11.67 -5.42 5.43
C VAL A 80 11.64 -4.05 6.11
N SER A 81 12.00 -2.99 5.39
CA SER A 81 11.86 -1.60 5.84
C SER A 81 10.67 -0.95 5.14
N SER A 82 9.68 -0.52 5.90
CA SER A 82 8.53 0.23 5.41
C SER A 82 8.26 1.45 6.29
N THR A 83 7.83 2.55 5.67
CA THR A 83 7.33 3.74 6.37
C THR A 83 5.88 3.91 5.96
N VAL A 84 4.96 3.58 6.89
CA VAL A 84 3.52 3.64 6.63
C VAL A 84 2.86 4.65 7.56
N ARG A 85 1.83 5.34 7.06
CA ARG A 85 0.99 6.23 7.88
C ARG A 85 0.06 5.44 8.81
N ARG A 86 -0.42 4.28 8.37
CA ARG A 86 -1.24 3.33 9.12
C ARG A 86 -0.81 1.92 8.79
N PHE A 87 -0.68 1.07 9.81
CA PHE A 87 -0.44 -0.36 9.68
C PHE A 87 -1.58 -1.09 10.38
N GLU A 88 -2.31 -1.92 9.64
CA GLU A 88 -3.46 -2.66 10.15
C GLU A 88 -3.29 -4.13 9.75
N ILE A 89 -3.38 -5.01 10.76
CA ILE A 89 -3.39 -6.45 10.58
C ILE A 89 -4.76 -6.92 11.09
N THR A 90 -5.55 -7.52 10.22
CA THR A 90 -6.76 -8.25 10.59
C THR A 90 -6.44 -9.74 10.49
N ALA A 91 -6.66 -10.48 11.58
CA ALA A 91 -6.53 -11.93 11.60
C ALA A 91 -7.87 -12.53 12.04
N GLU A 92 -8.31 -13.56 11.34
CA GLU A 92 -9.60 -14.21 11.60
C GLU A 92 -9.54 -15.20 12.78
N GLU A 93 -8.37 -15.79 13.05
CA GLU A 93 -8.19 -16.75 14.15
C GLU A 93 -6.99 -16.41 15.05
N SER A 94 -5.84 -16.07 14.46
CA SER A 94 -4.67 -15.65 15.23
C SER A 94 -3.66 -14.87 14.39
N ALA A 95 -2.91 -13.97 15.05
CA ALA A 95 -1.76 -13.29 14.47
C ALA A 95 -0.50 -13.56 15.30
N LEU A 96 0.58 -14.00 14.65
CA LEU A 96 1.89 -14.18 15.30
C LEU A 96 2.95 -13.33 14.59
N LEU A 97 3.44 -12.30 15.27
CA LEU A 97 4.61 -11.54 14.84
C LEU A 97 5.82 -12.03 15.63
N ARG A 98 6.74 -12.72 14.97
CA ARG A 98 7.91 -13.34 15.62
C ARG A 98 9.22 -12.80 15.04
N THR A 99 10.16 -12.53 15.93
CA THR A 99 11.59 -12.31 15.64
C THR A 99 12.41 -13.46 16.22
N ALA A 100 13.72 -13.48 16.02
CA ALA A 100 14.59 -14.52 16.58
C ALA A 100 14.57 -14.59 18.12
N THR A 101 14.23 -13.50 18.81
CA THR A 101 14.32 -13.40 20.28
C THR A 101 13.04 -12.92 20.97
N SER A 102 12.02 -12.53 20.21
CA SER A 102 10.79 -11.93 20.72
C SER A 102 9.58 -12.32 19.87
N PHE A 103 8.40 -12.38 20.47
CA PHE A 103 7.16 -12.55 19.73
C PHE A 103 6.00 -11.75 20.34
N LEU A 104 5.05 -11.39 19.48
CA LEU A 104 3.72 -10.90 19.80
C LEU A 104 2.73 -11.91 19.22
N LYS A 105 1.92 -12.54 20.07
CA LYS A 105 0.83 -13.41 19.66
C LYS A 105 -0.50 -12.78 20.05
N LEU A 106 -1.43 -12.75 19.11
CA LEU A 106 -2.82 -12.37 19.31
C LEU A 106 -3.67 -13.58 18.94
N ASP A 107 -4.49 -14.05 19.87
CA ASP A 107 -5.55 -15.03 19.62
C ASP A 107 -6.86 -14.54 20.25
N ASP A 108 -7.94 -15.29 20.05
CA ASP A 108 -9.30 -14.91 20.50
C ASP A 108 -9.41 -14.67 22.02
N GLU A 109 -8.49 -15.23 22.81
CA GLU A 109 -8.56 -15.18 24.27
C GLU A 109 -7.51 -14.24 24.89
N ARG A 110 -6.39 -13.97 24.20
CA ARG A 110 -5.26 -13.25 24.81
C ARG A 110 -4.31 -12.59 23.81
N ALA A 111 -3.70 -11.51 24.30
CA ALA A 111 -2.50 -10.91 23.72
C ALA A 111 -1.28 -11.32 24.54
N GLU A 112 -0.35 -12.07 23.95
CA GLU A 112 0.92 -12.48 24.58
C GLU A 112 2.09 -11.70 23.98
N ILE A 113 2.94 -11.15 24.85
CA ILE A 113 4.17 -10.47 24.46
C ILE A 113 5.33 -11.13 25.19
N TYR A 114 6.30 -11.64 24.42
CA TYR A 114 7.56 -12.15 24.95
C TYR A 114 8.72 -11.38 24.31
N ALA A 115 9.58 -10.79 25.12
CA ALA A 115 10.81 -10.15 24.65
C ALA A 115 11.90 -10.26 25.72
N ARG A 116 13.15 -10.54 25.29
CA ARG A 116 14.31 -10.67 26.19
C ARG A 116 14.66 -9.35 26.90
N GLU A 117 14.48 -8.23 26.22
CA GLU A 117 14.42 -6.88 26.79
C GLU A 117 13.23 -6.16 26.16
N ALA A 118 12.15 -6.01 26.91
CA ALA A 118 11.05 -5.18 26.50
C ALA A 118 11.41 -3.72 26.85
N VAL A 119 11.98 -2.96 25.91
CA VAL A 119 12.02 -1.48 26.03
C VAL A 119 10.62 -0.95 25.77
N VAL A 120 9.73 -1.22 26.71
CA VAL A 120 8.41 -0.63 26.72
C VAL A 120 8.62 0.81 27.15
N ARG A 121 8.42 1.79 26.25
CA ARG A 121 7.98 3.11 26.71
C ARG A 121 6.63 2.88 27.38
N ALA A 122 6.64 2.55 28.67
CA ALA A 122 5.55 1.95 29.43
C ALA A 122 4.21 2.67 29.23
N ARG A 123 4.21 4.00 29.09
CA ARG A 123 3.00 4.80 28.85
C ARG A 123 2.34 4.56 27.48
N GLY A 124 3.11 4.25 26.44
CA GLY A 124 2.60 4.04 25.09
C GLY A 124 1.93 2.67 24.94
N ALA A 125 2.61 1.62 25.41
CA ALA A 125 2.06 0.25 25.37
C ALA A 125 0.88 0.08 26.32
N VAL A 126 0.92 0.66 27.53
CA VAL A 126 -0.22 0.65 28.46
C VAL A 126 -1.42 1.39 27.86
N ARG A 127 -1.22 2.50 27.13
CA ARG A 127 -2.33 3.17 26.43
C ARG A 127 -2.89 2.34 25.27
N ALA A 128 -2.03 1.65 24.52
CA ALA A 128 -2.47 0.76 23.44
C ALA A 128 -3.27 -0.42 24.00
N LEU A 129 -2.76 -1.09 25.04
CA LEU A 129 -3.45 -2.18 25.72
C LEU A 129 -4.75 -1.71 26.40
N ALA A 130 -4.74 -0.55 27.06
CA ALA A 130 -5.95 0.01 27.68
C ALA A 130 -7.01 0.42 26.66
N ARG A 131 -6.62 0.78 25.42
CA ARG A 131 -7.58 1.03 24.32
C ARG A 131 -8.17 -0.27 23.77
N LEU A 132 -7.38 -1.34 23.71
CA LEU A 132 -7.86 -2.67 23.31
C LEU A 132 -8.84 -3.24 24.33
N ILE A 133 -8.58 -3.07 25.64
CA ILE A 133 -9.46 -3.53 26.71
C ILE A 133 -10.78 -2.73 26.77
N LYS A 134 -10.76 -1.43 26.43
CA LYS A 134 -11.95 -0.56 26.47
C LYS A 134 -12.89 -0.67 25.26
N LEU A 135 -12.51 -1.45 24.23
CA LEU A 135 -13.37 -1.76 23.09
C LEU A 135 -14.24 -3.02 23.33
N ASN A 136 -14.11 -3.66 24.50
CA ASN A 136 -15.02 -4.69 25.01
C ASN A 136 -16.03 -4.09 25.99
#